data_AF-A0A496X113-F1
#
_entry.id   AF-A0A496X113-F1
#
_cell.length_a   1.000
_cell.length_b   1.000
_cell.length_c   1.000
_cell.angle_alpha   90.00
_cell.angle_beta   90.00
_cell.angle_gamma   90.00
#
_symmetry.space_group_name_H-M   'P 1'
#
loop_
_entity.id
_entity.type
_entity.pdbx_description
1 polymer ?
#
loop_
_entity_poly.entity_id
_entity_poly.type
_entity_poly.pdbx_seq_one_letter_code
_entity_poly.pdbx_strand_id
1 'polypeptide(L)'
;MQKFLSIGKIATLGFWVLPLLALFGMLGKEWSELVLWIGVLVFYAHLGELVVIQGKLRMKDRDTIYDAMMVILVGFFHWLPIVREEK
;
A
#
# COMPACT_ATOMS: atom_id res chain seq x y z
N MET A 1 -0.13 -16.54 10.44
CA MET A 1 -0.86 -15.39 9.86
C MET A 1 -0.05 -14.11 9.87
N GLN A 2 0.57 -13.68 10.98
CA GLN A 2 1.37 -12.45 11.03
C GLN A 2 2.58 -12.45 10.08
N LYS A 3 3.27 -13.60 9.90
CA LYS A 3 4.38 -13.72 8.93
C LYS A 3 3.96 -13.44 7.48
N PHE A 4 2.77 -13.89 7.06
CA PHE A 4 2.24 -13.58 5.74
C PHE A 4 1.99 -12.08 5.56
N LEU A 5 1.56 -11.41 6.64
CA LEU A 5 1.34 -9.96 6.59
C LEU A 5 2.65 -9.17 6.55
N SER A 6 3.65 -9.61 7.30
CA SER A 6 4.99 -9.01 7.26
C SER A 6 5.72 -9.25 5.93
N ILE A 7 5.56 -10.43 5.34
CA ILE A 7 6.10 -10.74 4.01
C ILE A 7 5.43 -9.88 2.94
N GLY A 8 4.10 -9.70 3.04
CA GLY A 8 3.36 -8.77 2.21
C GLY A 8 3.88 -7.35 2.30
N LYS A 9 4.07 -6.84 3.54
CA LYS A 9 4.72 -5.53 3.80
C LYS A 9 6.02 -5.37 3.02
N ILE A 10 6.93 -6.34 3.16
CA ILE A 10 8.25 -6.32 2.53
C ILE A 10 8.15 -6.43 1.01
N ALA A 11 7.25 -7.26 0.49
CA ALA A 11 7.01 -7.42 -0.94
C ALA A 11 6.45 -6.14 -1.57
N THR A 12 5.51 -5.46 -0.92
CA THR A 12 4.95 -4.19 -1.40
C THR A 12 5.99 -3.07 -1.35
N LEU A 13 6.81 -3.02 -0.28
CA LEU A 13 7.90 -2.05 -0.17
C LEU A 13 8.99 -2.30 -1.22
N GLY A 14 9.31 -3.57 -1.48
CA GLY A 14 10.20 -3.98 -2.57
C GLY A 14 9.61 -3.66 -3.95
N PHE A 15 8.29 -3.81 -4.12
CA PHE A 15 7.60 -3.43 -5.35
C PHE A 15 7.75 -1.95 -5.63
N TRP A 16 7.66 -1.06 -4.64
CA TRP A 16 7.83 0.40 -4.80
C TRP A 16 9.21 0.80 -5.34
N VAL A 17 10.24 -0.02 -5.16
CA VAL A 17 11.57 0.22 -5.74
C VAL A 17 11.52 0.16 -7.27
N LEU A 18 10.70 -0.71 -7.87
CA LEU A 18 10.60 -0.87 -9.32
C LEU A 18 10.09 0.39 -10.05
N PRO A 19 8.93 0.99 -9.69
CA PRO A 19 8.48 2.24 -10.31
C PRO A 19 9.40 3.42 -9.96
N LEU A 20 10.07 3.43 -8.80
CA LEU A 20 11.11 4.43 -8.53
C LEU A 20 12.27 4.31 -9.52
N LEU A 21 12.81 3.11 -9.73
CA LEU A 21 13.85 2.85 -10.73
C LEU A 21 13.39 3.20 -12.15
N ALA A 22 12.11 2.96 -12.47
CA ALA A 22 11.52 3.33 -13.74
C ALA A 22 11.46 4.86 -13.92
N LEU A 23 11.10 5.62 -12.87
CA LEU A 23 11.10 7.09 -12.90
C LEU A 23 12.50 7.67 -13.13
N PHE A 24 13.54 7.04 -12.56
CA PHE A 24 14.93 7.44 -12.81
C PHE A 24 15.46 7.01 -14.19
N GLY A 25 14.63 6.34 -15.01
CA GLY A 25 15.04 5.85 -16.33
C GLY A 25 16.09 4.74 -16.27
N MET A 26 16.27 4.10 -15.11
CA MET A 26 17.18 2.95 -14.94
C MET A 26 16.62 1.67 -15.59
N LEU A 27 15.32 1.65 -15.88
CA LEU A 27 14.66 0.58 -16.64
C LEU A 27 14.50 1.01 -18.11
N GLY A 28 14.66 0.06 -19.04
CA GLY A 28 14.48 0.31 -20.47
C GLY A 28 13.11 0.94 -20.76
N LYS A 29 13.03 1.77 -21.82
CA LYS A 29 11.88 2.66 -22.08
C LYS A 29 10.51 1.94 -22.04
N GLU A 30 10.41 0.77 -22.67
CA GLU A 30 9.19 -0.06 -22.71
C GLU A 30 8.82 -0.65 -21.34
N TRP A 31 9.82 -1.10 -20.58
CA TRP A 31 9.63 -1.65 -19.23
C TRP A 31 9.27 -0.56 -18.22
N SER A 32 9.86 0.62 -18.35
CA SER A 32 9.57 1.76 -17.49
C SER A 32 8.10 2.16 -17.58
N GLU A 33 7.54 2.29 -18.78
CA GLU A 33 6.14 2.66 -18.96
C GLU A 33 5.19 1.62 -18.35
N LEU A 34 5.45 0.33 -18.61
CA LEU A 34 4.64 -0.76 -18.06
C LEU A 34 4.71 -0.82 -16.53
N VAL A 35 5.90 -0.69 -15.93
CA VAL A 35 6.09 -0.70 -14.47
C VAL A 35 5.45 0.52 -13.82
N LEU A 36 5.51 1.70 -14.46
CA LEU A 36 4.84 2.91 -13.98
C LEU A 36 3.31 2.74 -13.98
N TRP A 37 2.74 2.19 -15.06
CA TRP A 37 1.30 1.93 -15.13
C TRP A 37 0.84 0.91 -14.09
N ILE A 38 1.59 -0.17 -13.88
CA ILE A 38 1.30 -1.13 -12.81
C ILE A 38 1.41 -0.43 -11.44
N GLY A 39 2.43 0.41 -11.24
CA GLY A 39 2.59 1.22 -10.04
C GLY A 39 1.38 2.12 -9.76
N VAL A 40 0.86 2.79 -10.78
CA VAL A 40 -0.36 3.61 -10.69
C VAL A 40 -1.57 2.76 -10.34
N LEU A 41 -1.74 1.60 -10.98
CA LEU A 41 -2.87 0.70 -10.71
C LEU A 41 -2.83 0.18 -9.25
N VAL A 42 -1.65 -0.23 -8.79
CA VAL A 42 -1.43 -0.66 -7.40
C VAL A 42 -1.68 0.49 -6.43
N PHE A 43 -1.25 1.71 -6.77
CA PHE A 43 -1.52 2.90 -5.95
C PHE A 43 -3.03 3.18 -5.84
N TYR A 44 -3.78 3.11 -6.94
CA TYR A 44 -5.24 3.24 -6.89
C TYR A 44 -5.91 2.14 -6.09
N ALA A 45 -5.42 0.90 -6.16
CA ALA A 45 -5.90 -0.18 -5.31
C ALA A 45 -5.71 0.14 -3.83
N HIS A 46 -4.52 0.62 -3.44
CA HIS A 46 -4.21 1.06 -2.08
C HIS A 46 -5.07 2.28 -1.66
N LEU A 47 -5.39 3.17 -2.60
CA LEU A 47 -6.22 4.34 -2.34
C LEU A 47 -7.69 3.96 -2.11
N GLY A 48 -8.24 3.02 -2.90
CA GLY A 48 -9.59 2.49 -2.67
C GLY A 48 -9.68 1.75 -1.32
N GLU A 49 -8.66 0.99 -1.00
CA GLU A 49 -8.43 0.37 0.30
C GLU A 49 -8.46 1.39 1.46
N LEU A 50 -7.74 2.50 1.32
CA LEU A 50 -7.73 3.60 2.27
C LEU A 50 -9.10 4.26 2.44
N VAL A 51 -9.83 4.49 1.35
CA VAL A 51 -11.19 5.08 1.41
C VAL A 51 -12.15 4.16 2.19
N VAL A 52 -12.11 2.86 1.91
CA VAL A 52 -12.92 1.86 2.62
C VAL A 52 -12.58 1.86 4.10
N ILE A 53 -11.29 1.93 4.46
CA ILE A 53 -10.91 1.85 5.86
C ILE A 53 -11.02 3.17 6.62
N GLN A 54 -10.73 4.31 6.00
CA GLN A 54 -11.03 5.61 6.58
C GLN A 54 -12.52 5.74 6.87
N GLY A 55 -13.39 5.18 6.00
CA GLY A 55 -14.82 5.07 6.28
C GLY A 55 -15.11 4.33 7.60
N LYS A 56 -14.40 3.23 7.88
CA LYS A 56 -14.53 2.47 9.13
C LYS A 56 -13.82 3.10 10.33
N LEU A 57 -12.65 3.70 10.15
CA LEU A 57 -11.83 4.29 11.22
C LEU A 57 -12.34 5.66 11.66
N ARG A 58 -12.92 6.47 10.76
CA ARG A 58 -13.62 7.72 11.12
C ARG A 58 -14.82 7.48 12.05
N MET A 59 -15.38 6.27 12.07
CA MET A 59 -16.41 5.90 13.05
C MET A 59 -15.84 5.64 14.45
N LYS A 60 -14.52 5.56 14.62
CA LYS A 60 -13.84 5.15 15.87
C LYS A 60 -12.85 6.16 16.46
N ASP A 61 -12.86 7.40 15.98
CA ASP A 61 -12.16 8.54 16.61
C ASP A 61 -10.64 8.30 16.88
N ARG A 62 -9.95 7.63 15.93
CA ARG A 62 -8.49 7.41 16.00
C ARG A 62 -7.73 8.31 15.02
N ASP A 63 -6.54 8.73 15.45
CA ASP A 63 -5.59 9.60 14.72
C ASP A 63 -5.34 9.11 13.29
N THR A 64 -6.06 9.74 12.36
CA THR A 64 -6.38 9.18 11.03
C THR A 64 -5.23 9.31 10.03
N ILE A 65 -4.28 10.22 10.27
CA ILE A 65 -3.26 10.59 9.27
C ILE A 65 -2.11 9.56 9.21
N TYR A 66 -1.61 9.11 10.37
CA TYR A 66 -0.52 8.14 10.40
C TYR A 66 -0.95 6.78 9.84
N ASP A 67 -2.15 6.34 10.20
CA ASP A 67 -2.72 5.10 9.66
C ASP A 67 -3.02 5.22 8.16
N ALA A 68 -3.50 6.38 7.68
CA ALA A 68 -3.66 6.64 6.26
C ALA A 68 -2.33 6.53 5.49
N MET A 69 -1.25 7.13 5.99
CA MET A 69 0.07 7.02 5.35
C MET A 69 0.57 5.58 5.29
N MET A 70 0.39 4.83 6.39
CA MET A 70 0.77 3.42 6.43
C MET A 70 -0.09 2.58 5.49
N VAL A 71 -1.39 2.88 5.34
CA VAL A 71 -2.25 2.20 4.36
C VAL A 71 -1.81 2.48 2.92
N ILE A 72 -1.34 3.69 2.59
CA ILE A 72 -0.81 3.97 1.24
C ILE A 72 0.49 3.21 0.97
N LEU A 73 1.38 3.16 1.96
CA LEU A 73 2.71 2.54 1.82
C LEU A 73 2.65 1.01 1.83
N VAL A 74 1.73 0.44 2.61
CA VAL A 74 1.73 -0.97 2.96
C VAL A 74 0.41 -1.66 2.56
N GLY A 75 -0.64 -0.90 2.25
CA GLY A 75 -1.95 -1.43 1.91
C GLY A 75 -2.58 -2.16 3.08
N PHE A 76 -3.49 -3.07 2.75
CA PHE A 76 -4.21 -4.00 3.63
C PHE A 76 -3.40 -4.61 4.78
N PHE A 77 -2.09 -4.77 4.60
CA PHE A 77 -1.21 -5.40 5.57
C PHE A 77 -1.05 -4.61 6.88
N HIS A 78 -1.29 -3.30 6.88
CA HIS A 78 -1.17 -2.48 8.10
C HIS A 78 -2.42 -2.53 8.97
N TRP A 79 -3.60 -2.66 8.38
CA TRP A 79 -4.88 -2.50 9.08
C TRP A 79 -5.62 -3.81 9.32
N LEU A 80 -5.31 -4.87 8.57
CA LEU A 80 -5.79 -6.21 8.92
C LEU A 80 -5.52 -6.63 10.37
N PRO A 81 -4.32 -6.41 10.95
CA PRO A 81 -4.10 -6.73 12.36
C PRO A 81 -4.93 -5.85 13.30
N ILE A 82 -5.09 -4.56 12.98
CA ILE A 82 -5.88 -3.60 13.79
C ILE A 82 -7.36 -4.02 13.84
N VAL A 83 -7.95 -4.42 12.70
CA VAL A 83 -9.35 -4.89 12.63
C VAL A 83 -9.52 -6.26 13.29
N ARG A 84 -8.47 -7.09 13.32
CA ARG A 84 -8.53 -8.46 13.85
C ARG A 84 -8.29 -8.54 15.36
N GLU A 85 -7.55 -7.61 15.95
CA GLU A 85 -7.41 -7.49 17.41
C GLU A 85 -8.69 -6.98 18.09
N GLU A 86 -9.66 -6.46 17.34
CA GLU A 86 -10.98 -6.08 17.85
C GLU A 86 -12.02 -7.23 17.92
N LYS A 87 -11.60 -8.49 17.69
CA LYS A 87 -12.45 -9.67 17.84
C LYS A 87 -11.94 -10.59 18.94
#